data_AF-A0A2J8I504-F1
#
_entry.id   AF-A0A2J8I504-F1
#
_cell.length_a   1.000
_cell.length_b   1.000
_cell.length_c   1.000
_cell.angle_alpha   90.00
_cell.angle_beta   90.00
_cell.angle_gamma   90.00
#
_symmetry.space_group_name_H-M   'P 1'
#
loop_
_entity.id
_entity.type
_entity.pdbx_description
1 polymer ?
#
loop_
_entity_poly.entity_id
_entity_poly.type
_entity_poly.pdbx_seq_one_letter_code
_entity_poly.pdbx_strand_id
1 'polypeptide(L)' 'MNKKTLYIELAQEACQKEREFKWDEAYALWKLASEATDNGSVDEYWANCRAKFCSRFYSSNNRENPYF' A
#
# COMPACT_ATOMS: atom_id res chain seq x y z
N MET A 1 -11.28 1.95 -18.05
CA MET A 1 -10.31 2.76 -17.28
C MET A 1 -8.92 2.24 -17.62
N ASN A 2 -7.96 3.12 -17.92
CA ASN A 2 -6.59 2.70 -18.27
C ASN A 2 -5.91 2.16 -17.00
N LYS A 3 -5.33 0.95 -17.05
CA LYS A 3 -4.64 0.30 -15.92
C LYS A 3 -3.59 1.20 -15.28
N LYS A 4 -2.85 1.93 -16.11
CA LYS A 4 -1.82 2.86 -15.64
C LYS A 4 -2.41 4.04 -14.87
N THR A 5 -3.56 4.56 -15.31
CA THR A 5 -4.27 5.64 -14.62
C THR A 5 -4.80 5.15 -13.26
N LEU A 6 -5.42 3.97 -13.23
CA LEU A 6 -5.93 3.37 -12.00
C LEU A 6 -4.80 3.10 -10.99
N TYR A 7 -3.66 2.58 -11.44
CA TYR A 7 -2.47 2.41 -10.61
C TYR A 7 -2.02 3.74 -9.98
N ILE A 8 -1.92 4.81 -10.78
CA ILE A 8 -1.46 6.12 -10.29
C ILE A 8 -2.42 6.69 -9.24
N GLU A 9 -3.73 6.60 -9.46
CA GLU A 9 -4.74 7.07 -8.51
C GLU A 9 -4.66 6.31 -7.18
N LEU A 10 -4.63 4.98 -7.23
CA LEU A 10 -4.50 4.13 -6.04
C LEU A 10 -3.17 4.38 -5.31
N ALA A 11 -2.06 4.54 -6.04
CA ALA A 11 -0.76 4.82 -5.46
C ALA A 11 -0.71 6.20 -4.78
N GLN A 12 -1.35 7.22 -5.38
CA GLN A 12 -1.46 8.56 -4.79
C GLN A 12 -2.25 8.53 -3.49
N GLU A 13 -3.38 7.82 -3.47
CA GLU A 13 -4.19 7.67 -2.26
C GLU A 13 -3.42 6.88 -1.19
N ALA A 14 -2.76 5.78 -1.57
CA ALA A 14 -1.93 5.00 -0.65
C ALA A 14 -0.83 5.86 -0.01
N CYS A 15 -0.15 6.68 -0.80
CA CYS A 15 0.87 7.62 -0.29
C CYS A 15 0.27 8.65 0.69
N GLN A 16 -0.97 9.08 0.47
CA GLN A 16 -1.65 9.98 1.41
C GLN A 16 -1.94 9.26 2.73
N LYS A 17 -2.42 8.02 2.71
CA LYS A 17 -2.66 7.23 3.92
C LYS A 17 -1.38 6.94 4.70
N GLU A 18 -0.26 6.72 4.02
CA GLU A 18 1.05 6.58 4.66
C GLU A 18 1.47 7.85 5.40
N ARG A 19 1.24 9.04 4.80
CA ARG A 19 1.49 10.34 5.46
C ARG A 19 0.60 10.57 6.68
N GLU A 20 -0.60 9.99 6.66
CA GLU A 20 -1.57 10.01 7.77
C GLU A 20 -1.34 8.90 8.80
N PHE A 21 -0.28 8.09 8.65
CA PHE A 21 0.01 6.92 9.50
C PHE A 21 -1.11 5.85 9.53
N LYS A 22 -2.00 5.86 8.53
CA LYS A 22 -3.07 4.87 8.32
C LYS A 22 -2.53 3.67 7.55
N TRP A 23 -1.67 2.90 8.22
CA TRP A 23 -0.86 1.86 7.59
C TRP A 23 -1.67 0.68 7.04
N ASP A 24 -2.82 0.39 7.64
CA ASP A 24 -3.78 -0.61 7.19
C ASP A 24 -4.48 -0.20 5.90
N GLU A 25 -4.99 1.04 5.83
CA GLU A 25 -5.59 1.61 4.62
C GLU A 25 -4.54 1.72 3.50
N ALA A 26 -3.33 2.21 3.82
CA ALA A 26 -2.22 2.27 2.88
C ALA A 26 -1.85 0.88 2.32
N TYR A 27 -1.80 -0.14 3.18
CA TYR A 27 -1.54 -1.52 2.76
C TYR A 27 -2.58 -2.01 1.75
N ALA A 28 -3.87 -1.83 2.06
CA ALA A 28 -4.95 -2.25 1.19
C ALA A 28 -4.89 -1.55 -0.18
N LEU A 29 -4.64 -0.25 -0.20
CA LEU A 29 -4.51 0.52 -1.44
C LEU A 29 -3.30 0.09 -2.27
N TRP A 30 -2.14 -0.19 -1.66
CA TRP A 30 -0.99 -0.73 -2.39
C TRP A 30 -1.24 -2.14 -2.94
N LYS A 31 -2.01 -2.97 -2.22
CA LYS A 31 -2.44 -4.28 -2.74
C LYS A 31 -3.35 -4.12 -3.96
N LEU A 32 -4.35 -3.24 -3.89
CA LEU A 32 -5.21 -2.92 -5.04
C LEU A 32 -4.42 -2.33 -6.20
N ALA A 33 -3.44 -1.47 -5.93
CA ALA A 33 -2.56 -0.91 -6.95
C ALA A 33 -1.74 -1.99 -7.65
N SER A 34 -1.27 -3.02 -6.93
CA SER A 34 -0.56 -4.16 -7.53
C SER A 34 -1.45 -4.99 -8.45
N GLU A 35 -2.74 -5.11 -8.13
CA GLU A 35 -3.71 -5.88 -8.93
C GLU A 35 -4.22 -5.09 -10.16
N ALA A 36 -4.09 -3.77 -10.12
CA ALA A 36 -4.48 -2.86 -11.19
C ALA A 36 -3.46 -2.75 -12.35
N THR A 37 -2.25 -3.31 -12.19
CA THR A 37 -1.18 -3.24 -13.19
C THR A 37 -1.10 -4.53 -14.02
N ASP A 38 -0.18 -4.56 -15.00
CA ASP A 38 0.12 -5.79 -15.72
C ASP A 38 1.05 -6.69 -14.89
N ASN A 39 0.80 -8.00 -14.94
CA ASN A 39 1.60 -8.98 -14.22
C ASN A 39 3.06 -8.95 -14.72
N GLY A 40 4.01 -8.92 -13.80
CA GLY A 40 5.44 -8.76 -14.04
C GLY A 40 5.88 -7.32 -14.34
N SER A 41 5.00 -6.33 -14.24
CA SER A 41 5.37 -4.93 -14.45
C SER A 41 6.18 -4.36 -13.30
N VAL A 42 6.98 -3.33 -13.60
CA VAL A 42 7.73 -2.57 -12.57
C VAL A 42 6.76 -1.92 -11.56
N ASP A 43 5.59 -1.49 -12.00
CA ASP A 43 4.56 -0.89 -11.16
C ASP A 43 3.97 -1.92 -10.17
N GLU A 44 3.70 -3.15 -10.63
CA GLU A 44 3.31 -4.25 -9.75
C GLU A 44 4.36 -4.53 -8.67
N TYR A 45 5.63 -4.59 -9.07
CA TYR A 45 6.73 -4.84 -8.15
C TYR A 45 6.86 -3.74 -7.08
N TRP A 46 6.74 -2.48 -7.49
CA TRP A 46 6.76 -1.34 -6.57
C TRP A 46 5.58 -1.35 -5.60
N ALA A 47 4.37 -1.58 -6.10
CA ALA A 47 3.17 -1.69 -5.28
C ALA A 47 3.31 -2.79 -4.22
N ASN A 48 3.80 -3.97 -4.61
CA ASN A 48 4.06 -5.07 -3.69
C ASN A 48 5.13 -4.73 -2.63
N CYS A 49 6.20 -4.05 -3.02
CA CYS A 49 7.22 -3.57 -2.09
C CYS A 49 6.63 -2.60 -1.05
N ARG A 50 5.79 -1.65 -1.48
CA ARG A 50 5.14 -0.68 -0.59
C ARG A 50 4.09 -1.33 0.31
N ALA A 51 3.31 -2.27 -0.20
CA ALA A 51 2.40 -3.08 0.62
C ALA A 51 3.19 -3.81 1.71
N LYS A 52 4.29 -4.49 1.37
CA LYS A 52 5.14 -5.18 2.36
C LYS A 52 5.78 -4.22 3.37
N PHE A 53 6.05 -2.98 3.00
CA PHE A 53 6.48 -1.94 3.93
C PHE A 53 5.36 -1.59 4.91
N CYS A 54 4.18 -1.24 4.41
CA CYS A 54 3.00 -0.90 5.23
C CYS A 54 2.61 -2.05 6.17
N SER A 55 2.80 -3.30 5.74
CA SER A 55 2.47 -4.48 6.54
C SER A 55 3.21 -4.57 7.87
N ARG A 56 4.43 -4.00 7.93
CA ARG A 56 5.23 -3.95 9.15
C ARG A 56 4.66 -2.97 10.17
N PHE A 57 4.02 -1.90 9.71
CA PHE A 57 3.51 -0.84 10.57
C PHE A 57 2.05 -1.07 10.98
N TYR A 58 1.19 -1.62 10.11
CA TYR A 58 -0.16 -2.01 10.56
C TYR A 58 -0.09 -3.12 11.62
N SER A 59 0.80 -4.11 11.43
CA SER A 59 0.97 -5.19 12.41
C SER A 59 1.54 -4.68 13.74
N SER A 60 2.24 -3.55 13.72
CA SER A 60 2.75 -2.89 14.93
C SER A 60 1.68 -2.06 15.64
N ASN A 61 0.72 -1.48 14.92
CA ASN A 61 -0.47 -0.85 15.52
C ASN A 61 -1.44 -1.87 16.15
N ASN A 62 -1.39 -3.14 15.72
CA ASN A 62 -2.17 -4.25 16.30
C ASN A 62 -1.41 -5.09 17.33
N ARG A 63 -0.12 -4.82 17.55
CA ARG A 63 0.57 -5.32 18.74
C ARG A 63 0.37 -4.24 19.79
N GLU A 64 -0.51 -4.51 20.73
CA GLU A 64 -0.52 -3.82 22.02
C GLU A 64 0.94 -3.59 22.42
N ASN A 65 1.29 -2.31 22.57
CA ASN A 65 2.59 -1.90 23.02
C ASN A 65 2.81 -2.58 24.39
N PRO A 66 3.73 -3.54 24.53
CA PRO A 66 3.94 -4.19 25.83
C PRO A 66 4.66 -3.27 26.84
N TYR A 67 4.91 -2.01 26.47
CA TYR A 67 5.63 -1.01 27.26
C TYR A 67 4.85 0.28 27.54
N PHE A 68 3.51 0.28 27.40
CA PHE A 68 2.64 1.29 28.02
C PHE A 68 1.48 0.63 28.75
#